data_AF-A0A9K3EBN4-F1
#
_entry.id   AF-A0A9K3EBN4-F1
#
_cell.length_a   1.000
_cell.length_b   1.000
_cell.length_c   1.000
_cell.angle_alpha   90.00
_cell.angle_beta   90.00
_cell.angle_gamma   90.00
#
_symmetry.space_group_name_H-M   'P 1'
#
loop_
_entity.id
_entity.type
_entity.pdbx_description
1 polymer ?
#
loop_
_entity_poly.entity_id
_entity_poly.type
_entity_poly.pdbx_seq_one_letter_code
_entity_poly.pdbx_strand_id
1 'polypeptide(L)'
;MRLRKAWTMVHKAVVDSSTEPFVKANGGETAYGMYGRKLEMNEMMQKAMSGMSVPFMTAILEGYDGFKGVERLVDVGGDAGD
;
A
#
# COMPACT_ATOMS: atom_id res chain seq x y z
N MET A 1 4.74 4.47 14.82
CA MET A 1 5.27 3.28 15.54
C MET A 1 4.42 1.99 15.42
N ARG A 2 3.20 2.00 14.85
CA ARG A 2 2.31 0.81 14.82
C ARG A 2 2.63 -0.24 13.73
N LEU A 3 3.07 0.21 12.55
CA LEU A 3 3.46 -0.68 11.44
C LEU A 3 4.57 -1.68 11.83
N ARG A 4 5.59 -1.23 12.55
CA ARG A 4 6.71 -2.07 12.98
C ARG A 4 6.31 -3.20 13.93
N LYS A 5 5.17 -3.09 14.63
CA LYS A 5 4.67 -4.15 15.53
C LYS A 5 4.20 -5.39 14.76
N ALA A 6 3.85 -5.25 13.49
CA ALA A 6 3.46 -6.40 12.68
C ALA A 6 4.59 -7.44 12.58
N TRP A 7 5.85 -6.98 12.50
CA TRP A 7 7.03 -7.85 12.39
C TRP A 7 7.18 -8.82 13.57
N THR A 8 6.82 -8.40 14.78
CA THR A 8 6.89 -9.29 15.95
C THR A 8 5.83 -10.39 15.92
N MET A 9 4.80 -10.28 15.08
CA MET A 9 3.72 -11.26 14.94
C MET A 9 3.88 -12.20 13.73
N VAL A 10 4.91 -11.99 12.89
CA VAL A 10 5.13 -12.82 11.68
C VAL A 10 5.27 -14.31 12.04
N HIS A 11 6.03 -14.65 13.09
CA HIS A 11 6.18 -16.04 13.53
C HIS A 11 4.83 -16.70 13.86
N LYS A 12 3.86 -15.96 14.41
CA LYS A 12 2.52 -16.48 14.69
C LYS A 12 1.67 -16.64 13.43
N ALA A 13 1.90 -15.80 12.42
CA ALA A 13 1.19 -15.90 11.14
C ALA A 13 1.68 -17.09 10.29
N VAL A 14 2.93 -17.54 10.49
CA VAL A 14 3.45 -18.77 9.88
C VAL A 14 2.75 -20.01 10.42
N VAL A 15 2.48 -20.04 11.73
CA VAL A 15 1.82 -21.18 12.39
C VAL A 15 0.31 -21.18 12.16
N ASP A 16 -0.30 -20.00 12.21
CA ASP A 16 -1.72 -19.80 11.97
C ASP A 16 -1.90 -18.62 11.01
N SER A 17 -2.25 -18.95 9.76
CA SER A 17 -2.42 -17.98 8.68
C SER A 17 -3.84 -17.43 8.56
N SER A 18 -4.71 -17.66 9.55
CA SER A 18 -6.10 -17.16 9.52
C SER A 18 -6.21 -15.64 9.46
N THR A 19 -5.19 -14.93 9.97
CA THR A 19 -5.15 -13.46 10.00
C THR A 19 -3.72 -12.95 9.82
N GLU A 20 -3.59 -11.80 9.15
CA GLU A 20 -2.31 -11.16 8.86
C GLU A 20 -1.58 -10.67 10.12
N PRO A 21 -0.23 -10.61 10.14
CA PRO A 21 0.55 -10.15 11.28
C PRO A 21 0.16 -8.75 11.77
N PHE A 22 -0.19 -7.84 10.84
CA PHE A 22 -0.61 -6.48 11.19
C PHE A 22 -1.91 -6.51 12.00
N VAL A 23 -2.90 -7.28 11.57
CA VAL A 23 -4.20 -7.44 12.23
C VAL A 23 -4.01 -8.02 13.63
N LYS A 24 -3.18 -9.08 13.74
CA LYS A 24 -2.80 -9.70 15.03
C LYS A 24 -2.14 -8.69 15.97
N ALA A 25 -1.26 -7.83 15.46
CA ALA A 25 -0.54 -6.82 16.24
C ALA A 25 -1.39 -5.60 16.64
N ASN A 26 -2.51 -5.36 15.96
CA ASN A 26 -3.32 -4.15 16.10
C ASN A 26 -4.77 -4.44 16.51
N GLY A 27 -5.00 -5.56 17.20
CA GLY A 27 -6.29 -5.85 17.84
C GLY A 27 -7.45 -6.05 16.86
N GLY A 28 -7.17 -6.62 15.68
CA GLY A 28 -8.20 -6.88 14.66
C GLY A 28 -8.35 -5.78 13.61
N GLU A 29 -7.71 -4.62 13.78
CA GLU A 29 -7.78 -3.53 12.80
C GLU A 29 -6.84 -3.80 11.60
N THR A 30 -7.35 -3.66 10.38
CA THR A 30 -6.55 -3.77 9.15
C THR A 30 -5.72 -2.51 8.91
N ALA A 31 -4.66 -2.60 8.10
CA ALA A 31 -3.84 -1.45 7.76
C ALA A 31 -4.66 -0.36 7.05
N TYR A 32 -5.43 -0.73 6.02
CA TYR A 32 -6.31 0.20 5.31
C TYR A 32 -7.42 0.78 6.18
N GLY A 33 -8.03 -0.02 7.07
CA GLY A 33 -8.99 0.49 8.04
C GLY A 33 -8.37 1.57 8.94
N MET A 34 -7.12 1.35 9.36
CA MET A 34 -6.38 2.32 10.16
C MET A 34 -6.02 3.59 9.37
N TYR A 35 -5.61 3.46 8.11
CA TYR A 35 -5.33 4.60 7.24
C TYR A 35 -6.58 5.45 7.03
N GLY A 36 -7.72 4.83 6.71
CA GLY A 36 -8.99 5.54 6.51
C GLY A 36 -9.48 6.29 7.76
N ARG A 37 -9.06 5.88 8.96
CA ARG A 37 -9.46 6.52 10.23
C ARG A 37 -8.48 7.57 10.76
N LYS A 38 -7.24 7.61 10.28
CA LYS A 38 -6.17 8.44 10.84
C LYS A 38 -5.45 9.22 9.75
N LEU A 39 -5.74 10.51 9.70
CA LEU A 39 -5.19 11.43 8.69
C LEU A 39 -3.66 11.34 8.58
N GLU A 40 -2.94 11.43 9.71
CA GLU A 40 -1.47 11.34 9.72
C GLU A 40 -0.94 10.03 9.10
N MET A 41 -1.64 8.91 9.33
CA MET A 41 -1.24 7.62 8.77
C MET A 41 -1.62 7.48 7.30
N ASN A 42 -2.73 8.08 6.88
CA ASN A 42 -3.12 8.17 5.48
C ASN A 42 -2.10 9.00 4.69
N GLU A 43 -1.77 10.20 5.15
CA GLU A 43 -0.78 11.07 4.50
C GLU A 43 0.61 10.41 4.42
N MET A 44 1.02 9.70 5.48
CA MET A 44 2.28 8.95 5.48
C MET A 44 2.28 7.84 4.43
N MET A 45 1.18 7.12 4.30
CA MET A 45 1.02 6.03 3.34
C MET A 45 1.03 6.58 1.90
N GLN A 46 0.27 7.65 1.62
CA GLN A 46 0.23 8.30 0.31
C GLN A 46 1.60 8.81 -0.13
N LYS A 47 2.33 9.50 0.75
CA LYS A 47 3.69 9.97 0.47
C LYS A 47 4.65 8.80 0.19
N ALA A 48 4.52 7.69 0.91
CA ALA A 48 5.33 6.51 0.68
C ALA A 48 5.01 5.84 -0.67
N MET A 49 3.73 5.76 -1.04
CA MET A 49 3.29 5.19 -2.31
C MET A 49 3.74 6.07 -3.49
N SER A 50 3.48 7.38 -3.44
CA SER A 50 3.92 8.36 -4.45
C SER A 50 5.44 8.36 -4.64
N GLY A 51 6.18 8.31 -3.52
CA GLY A 51 7.65 8.22 -3.55
C GLY A 51 8.20 6.96 -4.25
N MET A 52 7.40 5.91 -4.43
CA MET A 52 7.77 4.73 -5.21
C MET A 52 7.13 4.70 -6.60
N SER A 53 5.85 5.08 -6.74
CA SER A 53 5.12 4.97 -8.02
C SER A 53 5.68 5.93 -9.07
N VAL A 54 5.98 7.17 -8.70
CA VAL A 54 6.43 8.20 -9.67
C VAL A 54 7.74 7.81 -10.36
N PRO A 55 8.83 7.44 -9.65
CA PRO A 55 10.06 7.00 -10.32
C PRO A 55 9.86 5.74 -11.16
N PHE A 56 9.03 4.81 -10.69
CA PHE A 56 8.79 3.55 -11.39
C PHE A 56 7.99 3.76 -12.68
N MET A 57 6.91 4.55 -12.63
CA MET A 57 6.12 4.89 -13.81
C MET A 57 6.91 5.73 -14.81
N THR A 58 7.79 6.61 -14.34
CA THR A 58 8.72 7.34 -15.21
C THR A 58 9.58 6.35 -16.02
N ALA A 59 10.22 5.39 -15.36
CA ALA A 59 11.04 4.38 -16.03
C ALA A 59 10.23 3.48 -16.99
N ILE A 60 8.98 3.14 -16.64
CA ILE A 60 8.08 2.39 -17.54
C ILE A 60 7.82 3.19 -18.81
N LEU A 61 7.46 4.47 -18.69
CA LEU A 61 7.10 5.30 -19.83
C LEU A 61 8.29 5.57 -20.79
N GLU A 62 9.52 5.40 -20.33
CA GLU A 62 10.71 5.47 -21.19
C GLU A 62 10.86 4.24 -22.12
N GLY A 63 10.34 3.09 -21.73
CA GLY A 63 10.55 1.82 -22.43
C GLY A 63 9.28 1.09 -22.89
N TYR A 64 8.09 1.56 -22.50
CA TYR A 64 6.82 0.88 -22.73
C TYR A 64 5.81 1.78 -23.45
N ASP A 65 5.51 1.40 -24.70
CA ASP A 65 4.59 2.12 -25.57
C ASP A 65 3.12 1.66 -25.46
N GLY A 66 2.81 0.69 -24.61
CA GLY A 66 1.47 0.05 -24.59
C GLY A 66 0.32 0.94 -24.09
N PHE A 67 0.60 2.18 -23.66
CA PHE A 67 -0.42 3.19 -23.39
C PHE A 67 -0.80 4.03 -24.63
N LYS A 68 -0.05 3.93 -25.74
CA LYS A 68 -0.37 4.68 -26.97
C LYS A 68 -1.72 4.24 -27.53
N GLY A 69 -2.60 5.22 -27.77
CA GLY A 69 -3.94 4.96 -28.31
C GLY A 69 -4.96 4.49 -27.28
N VAL A 70 -4.61 4.43 -25.98
CA VAL A 70 -5.59 4.15 -24.93
C VAL A 70 -6.50 5.36 -24.76
N GLU A 71 -7.79 5.19 -25.04
CA GLU A 71 -8.81 6.24 -24.90
C GLU A 71 -9.32 6.39 -23.47
N ARG A 72 -9.23 5.31 -22.67
CA ARG A 72 -9.63 5.30 -21.27
C ARG A 72 -8.74 4.35 -20.47
N LEU A 73 -8.15 4.89 -19.41
CA LEU A 73 -7.41 4.14 -18.39
C LEU A 73 -8.07 4.40 -17.03
N VAL A 74 -8.26 3.34 -16.25
CA VAL A 74 -8.74 3.44 -14.86
C VAL A 74 -7.69 2.78 -13.98
N ASP A 75 -7.04 3.58 -13.13
CA ASP A 75 -6.10 3.09 -12.13
C ASP A 75 -6.85 2.63 -10.88
N VAL A 76 -7.16 1.34 -10.82
CA VAL A 76 -7.88 0.74 -9.71
C VAL A 76 -6.93 0.62 -8.52
N GLY A 77 -7.16 1.44 -7.49
CA GLY A 77 -6.29 1.51 -6.32
C GLY A 77 -5.10 2.47 -6.49
N GLY A 78 -5.17 3.41 -7.43
CA GLY A 78 -4.14 4.44 -7.69
C GLY A 78 -3.89 5.45 -6.57
N ASP A 79 -4.47 5.25 -5.39
CA ASP A 79 -4.30 6.08 -4.19
C ASP A 79 -4.51 7.58 -4.45
N ALA A 80 -3.45 8.41 -4.37
CA ALA A 80 -3.52 9.85 -4.62
C ALA A 80 -3.55 10.22 -6.11
N GLY A 81 -3.19 9.30 -7.01
CA GLY A 81 -3.20 9.50 -8.46
C GLY A 81 -2.01 10.29 -9.02
N ASP A 82 -0.86 10.26 -8.33
CA ASP A 82 0.40 10.90 -8.73
C ASP A 82 1.14 10.16 -9.87
#